data_AF-A0A166L9W9-F1
#
_entry.id   AF-A0A166L9W9-F1
#
_cell.length_a   1.000
_cell.length_b   1.000
_cell.length_c   1.000
_cell.angle_alpha   90.00
_cell.angle_beta   90.00
_cell.angle_gamma   90.00
#
_symmetry.space_group_name_H-M   'P 1'
#
loop_
_entity.id
_entity.type
_entity.pdbx_description
1 polymer ?
#
loop_
_entity_poly.entity_id
_entity_poly.type
_entity_poly.pdbx_seq_one_letter_code
_entity_poly.pdbx_strand_id
1 'polypeptide(L)'
;MASILSLTRQALRPVCRRQLAAATTSLLAQRSLHASPITLKKKKNAVQEVEFDDFAFEEDELVSIPAEEPSAKGKQVKASLRGQLTPEQREKRFDELFDFVKAHIGRQPTADDPKQVRTSAWTHLIQLATSEEQLKRVADAFADWTTVGREFKEEQAVLFVQRCNQLKCPTLAVDVFSNRPYYRFDLKSVEAARELLHSVYKDSLFKESVLVSTLFTLYNLPPLANDIVSCSMLLSQCLAVDTPESRVIAGALLPAFKQSIDNSSPMPLPTDPASRKQGEERHLSWLKNAAGTIDSRLRARGEDTTWLRKWRVASGHIPSAGQAHFEHQEQPRQRAAHA
;
A
#
# COMPACT_ATOMS: atom_id res chain seq x y z
N MET A 1 -8.86 26.93 -48.47
CA MET A 1 -8.09 25.73 -48.82
C MET A 1 -8.63 24.59 -47.98
N ALA A 2 -9.25 23.61 -48.64
CA ALA A 2 -9.93 22.48 -48.06
C ALA A 2 -8.95 21.34 -47.72
N SER A 3 -9.50 20.29 -47.07
CA SER A 3 -8.95 18.92 -46.91
C SER A 3 -8.13 18.64 -45.64
N ILE A 4 -8.28 17.53 -44.90
CA ILE A 4 -9.12 16.31 -44.99
C ILE A 4 -9.24 15.75 -43.57
N LEU A 5 -10.46 15.38 -43.15
CA LEU A 5 -10.73 14.57 -41.96
C LEU A 5 -10.68 13.09 -42.36
N SER A 6 -9.80 12.30 -41.76
CA SER A 6 -9.82 10.84 -41.90
C SER A 6 -10.43 10.19 -40.65
N LEU A 7 -11.73 9.89 -40.72
CA LEU A 7 -12.43 8.98 -39.81
C LEU A 7 -12.04 7.54 -40.13
N THR A 8 -11.28 6.89 -39.26
CA THR A 8 -11.09 5.43 -39.31
C THR A 8 -12.21 4.73 -38.54
N ARG A 9 -13.12 4.09 -39.29
CA ARG A 9 -14.08 3.12 -38.77
C ARG A 9 -13.35 1.82 -38.42
N GLN A 10 -13.26 1.48 -37.14
CA GLN A 10 -12.89 0.13 -36.72
C GLN A 10 -14.12 -0.76 -36.66
N ALA A 11 -14.06 -1.85 -37.43
CA ALA A 11 -15.09 -2.86 -37.54
C ALA A 11 -15.14 -3.72 -36.26
N LEU A 12 -16.33 -3.81 -35.67
CA LEU A 12 -16.66 -4.73 -34.59
C LEU A 12 -16.69 -6.16 -35.15
N ARG A 13 -15.81 -7.03 -34.65
CA ARG A 13 -15.90 -8.49 -34.88
C ARG A 13 -16.80 -9.12 -33.81
N PRO A 14 -17.78 -9.95 -34.18
CA PRO A 14 -18.59 -10.70 -33.22
C PRO A 14 -17.78 -11.86 -32.63
N VAL A 15 -17.66 -11.89 -31.30
CA VAL A 15 -17.07 -12.99 -30.55
C VAL A 15 -18.13 -14.08 -30.36
N CYS A 16 -17.95 -15.23 -31.04
CA CYS A 16 -18.75 -16.43 -30.83
C CYS A 16 -18.46 -17.03 -29.44
N ARG A 17 -19.46 -16.95 -28.55
CA ARG A 17 -19.53 -17.65 -27.27
C ARG A 17 -19.75 -19.14 -27.53
N ARG A 18 -18.74 -19.99 -27.35
CA ARG A 18 -18.92 -21.45 -27.18
C ARG A 18 -19.00 -21.76 -25.68
N GLN A 19 -20.20 -22.06 -25.21
CA GLN A 19 -20.42 -22.65 -23.89
C GLN A 19 -20.15 -24.16 -24.00
N LEU A 20 -19.16 -24.66 -23.28
CA LEU A 20 -19.01 -26.08 -22.99
C LEU A 20 -19.43 -26.29 -21.54
N ALA A 21 -20.60 -26.87 -21.36
CA ALA A 21 -21.06 -27.40 -20.09
C ALA A 21 -20.36 -28.75 -19.85
N ALA A 22 -19.46 -28.80 -18.87
CA ALA A 22 -18.95 -30.06 -18.32
C ALA A 22 -19.57 -30.24 -16.94
N ALA A 23 -20.52 -31.16 -16.85
CA ALA A 23 -21.06 -31.65 -15.59
C ALA A 23 -20.08 -32.69 -15.01
N THR A 24 -19.47 -32.37 -13.87
CA THR A 24 -18.71 -33.34 -13.07
C THR A 24 -19.38 -33.49 -11.71
N THR A 25 -20.06 -34.61 -11.54
CA THR A 25 -20.58 -35.14 -10.28
C THR A 25 -19.41 -35.56 -9.38
N SER A 26 -19.09 -34.75 -8.37
CA SER A 26 -18.15 -35.12 -7.30
C SER A 26 -18.91 -35.68 -6.10
N LEU A 27 -18.76 -36.97 -5.87
CA LEU A 27 -19.28 -37.67 -4.69
C LEU A 27 -18.51 -37.24 -3.44
N LEU A 28 -19.26 -36.82 -2.43
CA LEU A 28 -18.78 -36.39 -1.12
C LEU A 28 -18.25 -37.60 -0.32
N ALA A 29 -16.94 -37.62 -0.06
CA ALA A 29 -16.36 -38.46 0.99
C ALA A 29 -16.27 -37.65 2.28
N GLN A 30 -17.28 -37.77 3.15
CA GLN A 30 -17.25 -37.22 4.49
C GLN A 30 -16.20 -37.96 5.34
N ARG A 31 -15.09 -37.27 5.64
CA ARG A 31 -14.15 -37.70 6.68
C ARG A 31 -14.62 -37.13 8.03
N SER A 32 -14.90 -38.02 8.97
CA SER A 32 -15.21 -37.70 10.36
C SER A 32 -13.98 -37.09 11.06
N LEU A 33 -14.08 -35.82 11.43
CA LEU A 33 -13.08 -35.15 12.27
C LEU A 33 -13.34 -35.52 13.74
N HIS A 34 -12.33 -36.10 14.39
CA HIS A 34 -12.33 -36.31 15.84
C HIS A 34 -12.22 -34.97 16.55
N ALA A 35 -13.24 -34.61 17.31
CA ALA A 35 -13.26 -33.43 18.17
C ALA A 35 -12.40 -33.70 19.42
N SER A 36 -11.25 -33.05 19.53
CA SER A 36 -10.49 -32.97 20.77
C SER A 36 -10.96 -31.80 21.64
N PRO A 37 -11.08 -31.97 22.97
CA PRO A 37 -11.63 -30.95 23.87
C PRO A 37 -10.69 -29.75 24.02
N ILE A 38 -11.21 -28.56 23.71
CA ILE A 38 -10.54 -27.27 23.89
C ILE A 38 -10.60 -26.89 25.37
N THR A 39 -9.45 -26.83 26.04
CA THR A 39 -9.32 -26.27 27.39
C THR A 39 -9.12 -24.75 27.30
N LEU A 40 -10.18 -23.99 27.58
CA LEU A 40 -10.13 -22.52 27.64
C LEU A 40 -9.41 -22.07 28.91
N LYS A 41 -8.13 -21.69 28.80
CA LYS A 41 -7.42 -20.94 29.83
C LYS A 41 -7.74 -19.44 29.71
N LYS A 42 -8.36 -18.91 30.76
CA LYS A 42 -8.75 -17.50 30.93
C LYS A 42 -7.50 -16.60 30.97
N LYS A 43 -7.24 -15.83 29.91
CA LYS A 43 -6.14 -14.85 29.83
C LYS A 43 -6.59 -13.52 30.46
N LYS A 44 -5.88 -13.07 31.49
CA LYS A 44 -6.02 -11.72 32.08
C LYS A 44 -5.42 -10.70 31.11
N ASN A 45 -6.16 -9.64 30.82
CA ASN A 45 -5.70 -8.49 30.04
C ASN A 45 -4.63 -7.71 30.82
N ALA A 46 -3.42 -7.69 30.28
CA ALA A 46 -2.42 -6.67 30.58
C ALA A 46 -2.32 -5.76 29.36
N VAL A 47 -2.53 -4.47 29.58
CA VAL A 47 -2.37 -3.41 28.59
C VAL A 47 -0.90 -3.33 28.23
N GLN A 48 -0.59 -3.60 26.96
CA GLN A 48 0.76 -3.56 26.41
C GLN A 48 0.80 -2.39 25.41
N GLU A 49 1.67 -1.42 25.65
CA GLU A 49 1.98 -0.37 24.69
C GLU A 49 2.74 -1.00 23.51
N VAL A 50 2.03 -1.25 22.42
CA VAL A 50 2.60 -1.80 21.19
C VAL A 50 3.20 -0.65 20.37
N GLU A 51 4.49 -0.41 20.59
CA GLU A 51 5.42 0.05 19.57
C GLU A 51 5.56 -1.08 18.53
N PHE A 52 5.60 -0.72 17.25
CA PHE A 52 5.32 -1.59 16.10
C PHE A 52 6.50 -2.54 15.80
N ASP A 53 6.83 -3.41 16.76
CA ASP A 53 7.89 -4.42 16.71
C ASP A 53 7.42 -5.77 17.30
N ASP A 54 6.10 -6.04 17.24
CA ASP A 54 5.49 -7.26 17.80
C ASP A 54 4.93 -8.20 16.71
N PHE A 55 5.65 -8.32 15.58
CA PHE A 55 5.57 -9.55 14.79
C PHE A 55 6.46 -10.58 15.47
N ALA A 56 5.84 -11.27 16.42
CA ALA A 56 6.38 -12.44 17.08
C ALA A 56 6.88 -13.45 16.03
N PHE A 57 8.19 -13.50 15.86
CA PHE A 57 8.85 -14.60 15.16
C PHE A 57 8.52 -15.88 15.91
N GLU A 58 7.61 -16.70 15.37
CA GLU A 58 7.69 -18.13 15.63
C GLU A 58 8.93 -18.59 14.88
N GLU A 59 10.02 -18.78 15.62
CA GLU A 59 11.24 -19.43 15.15
C GLU A 59 10.91 -20.89 14.80
N ASP A 60 10.23 -21.08 13.68
CA ASP A 60 10.01 -22.37 13.05
C ASP A 60 11.36 -22.82 12.47
N GLU A 61 12.17 -23.48 13.31
CA GLU A 61 13.13 -24.56 13.08
C GLU A 61 13.70 -24.81 11.65
N LEU A 62 13.98 -23.78 10.83
CA LEU A 62 14.44 -23.99 9.45
C LEU A 62 15.94 -24.03 9.23
N VAL A 63 16.75 -23.97 10.29
CA VAL A 63 18.19 -24.21 10.20
C VAL A 63 18.62 -25.08 11.37
N SER A 64 18.36 -26.39 11.28
CA SER A 64 19.02 -27.38 12.14
C SER A 64 20.51 -27.42 11.77
N ILE A 65 21.32 -26.64 12.46
CA ILE A 65 22.78 -26.82 12.47
C ILE A 65 23.04 -28.09 13.30
N PRO A 66 23.69 -29.13 12.76
CA PRO A 66 23.99 -30.33 13.53
C PRO A 66 25.11 -30.00 14.53
N ALA A 67 24.74 -29.77 15.78
CA ALA A 67 25.67 -29.73 16.89
C ALA A 67 25.73 -31.11 17.53
N GLU A 68 26.95 -31.66 17.62
CA GLU A 68 27.26 -32.93 18.27
C GLU A 68 26.72 -32.96 19.71
N GLU A 69 26.12 -34.09 20.07
CA GLU A 69 25.57 -34.36 21.39
C GLU A 69 26.64 -34.32 22.49
N PRO A 70 26.27 -33.83 23.68
CA PRO A 70 26.23 -34.79 24.78
C PRO A 70 24.95 -34.72 25.63
N SER A 71 24.31 -35.89 25.69
CA SER A 71 23.59 -36.53 26.79
C SER A 71 23.25 -35.73 28.08
N ALA A 72 21.93 -35.69 28.33
CA ALA A 72 21.24 -35.80 29.63
C ALA A 72 21.38 -34.67 30.69
N LYS A 73 20.34 -33.83 30.77
CA LYS A 73 19.37 -33.74 31.89
C LYS A 73 18.43 -32.55 31.67
N GLY A 74 17.12 -32.83 31.70
CA GLY A 74 16.06 -31.87 31.45
C GLY A 74 16.12 -30.64 32.37
N LYS A 75 16.57 -29.52 31.83
CA LYS A 75 16.28 -28.18 32.34
C LYS A 75 15.09 -27.65 31.54
N GLN A 76 14.01 -27.32 32.24
CA GLN A 76 12.95 -26.49 31.68
C GLN A 76 13.58 -25.20 31.17
N VAL A 77 13.68 -25.07 29.85
CA VAL A 77 14.11 -23.85 29.18
C VAL A 77 13.04 -22.81 29.49
N LYS A 78 13.37 -21.88 30.39
CA LYS A 78 12.56 -20.68 30.60
C LYS A 78 12.38 -20.04 29.24
N ALA A 79 11.12 -19.87 28.81
CA ALA A 79 10.76 -19.20 27.57
C ALA A 79 11.60 -17.93 27.45
N SER A 80 12.51 -17.91 26.48
CA SER A 80 13.42 -16.80 26.23
C SER A 80 12.56 -15.55 26.11
N LEU A 81 12.83 -14.56 26.97
CA LEU A 81 12.30 -13.22 26.79
C LEU A 81 12.66 -12.81 25.36
N ARG A 82 11.65 -12.52 24.54
CA ARG A 82 11.79 -12.03 23.16
C ARG A 82 12.57 -10.72 23.19
N GLY A 83 13.89 -10.82 23.27
CA GLY A 83 14.79 -9.68 23.23
C GLY A 83 14.78 -9.14 21.81
N GLN A 84 14.61 -7.83 21.67
CA GLN A 84 14.86 -7.14 20.41
C GLN A 84 16.28 -7.47 19.96
N LEU A 85 16.43 -7.90 18.70
CA LEU A 85 17.74 -8.20 18.11
C LEU A 85 18.57 -6.92 18.12
N THR A 86 19.85 -7.04 18.50
CA THR A 86 20.76 -5.91 18.35
C THR A 86 20.92 -5.58 16.85
N PRO A 87 21.25 -4.33 16.48
CA PRO A 87 21.44 -3.95 15.07
C PRO A 87 22.46 -4.85 14.35
N GLU A 88 23.57 -5.19 15.01
CA GLU A 88 24.61 -6.09 14.49
C GLU A 88 24.10 -7.52 14.27
N GLN A 89 23.30 -8.05 15.21
CA GLN A 89 22.68 -9.37 15.05
C GLN A 89 21.67 -9.38 13.90
N ARG A 90 20.94 -8.28 13.71
CA ARG A 90 19.97 -8.12 12.63
C ARG A 90 20.67 -8.09 11.27
N GLU A 91 21.78 -7.37 11.15
CA GLU A 91 22.61 -7.33 9.95
C GLU A 91 23.19 -8.70 9.62
N LYS A 92 23.79 -9.37 10.62
CA LYS A 92 24.30 -10.74 10.43
C LYS A 92 23.21 -11.71 9.96
N ARG A 93 22.03 -11.68 10.60
CA ARG A 93 20.88 -12.50 10.17
C ARG A 93 20.40 -12.15 8.76
N PHE A 94 20.44 -10.87 8.39
CA PHE A 94 20.10 -10.43 7.05
C PHE A 94 21.07 -11.02 6.02
N ASP A 95 22.38 -10.86 6.22
CA ASP A 95 23.39 -11.33 5.27
C ASP A 95 23.37 -12.86 5.16
N GLU A 96 23.28 -13.59 6.28
CA GLU A 96 23.15 -15.06 6.28
C GLU A 96 21.92 -15.53 5.48
N LEU A 97 20.75 -14.91 5.71
CA LEU A 97 19.53 -15.25 4.99
C LEU A 97 19.61 -14.85 3.51
N PHE A 98 20.22 -13.72 3.21
CA PHE A 98 20.35 -13.22 1.85
C PHE A 98 21.28 -14.11 1.03
N ASP A 99 22.42 -14.51 1.59
CA ASP A 99 23.36 -15.44 0.96
C ASP A 99 22.71 -16.80 0.72
N PHE A 100 21.95 -17.30 1.70
CA PHE A 100 21.16 -18.52 1.53
C PHE A 100 20.16 -18.37 0.38
N VAL A 101 19.37 -17.29 0.33
CA VAL A 101 18.38 -17.07 -0.74
C VAL A 101 19.09 -16.99 -2.09
N LYS A 102 20.15 -16.20 -2.20
CA LYS A 102 20.89 -15.97 -3.45
C LYS A 102 21.52 -17.26 -3.98
N ALA A 103 22.03 -18.13 -3.12
CA ALA A 103 22.61 -19.41 -3.54
C ALA A 103 21.57 -20.42 -4.07
N HIS A 104 20.29 -20.25 -3.72
CA HIS A 104 19.22 -21.23 -3.98
C HIS A 104 18.11 -20.73 -4.94
N ILE A 105 18.24 -19.55 -5.53
CA ILE A 105 17.29 -19.00 -6.52
C ILE A 105 17.93 -18.91 -7.92
N GLY A 106 17.12 -18.57 -8.93
CA GLY A 106 17.56 -18.45 -10.31
C GLY A 106 17.46 -19.76 -11.10
N ARG A 107 17.78 -19.69 -12.40
CA ARG A 107 17.69 -20.85 -13.32
C ARG A 107 18.71 -21.94 -13.02
N GLN A 108 19.85 -21.56 -12.47
CA GLN A 108 20.95 -22.45 -12.08
C GLN A 108 21.39 -22.03 -10.69
N PRO A 109 20.76 -22.59 -9.63
CA PRO A 109 21.20 -22.36 -8.26
C PRO A 109 22.66 -22.74 -8.09
N THR A 110 23.41 -21.94 -7.32
CA THR A 110 24.83 -22.20 -7.02
C THR A 110 24.98 -23.35 -6.03
N ALA A 111 24.00 -23.52 -5.13
CA ALA A 111 23.99 -24.62 -4.18
C ALA A 111 23.41 -25.90 -4.82
N ASP A 112 24.12 -27.01 -4.67
CA ASP A 112 23.67 -28.35 -5.12
C ASP A 112 22.66 -28.99 -4.15
N ASP A 113 22.39 -28.35 -3.02
CA ASP A 113 21.48 -28.86 -2.00
C ASP A 113 20.02 -28.83 -2.49
N PRO A 114 19.19 -29.83 -2.12
CA PRO A 114 17.76 -29.86 -2.47
C PRO A 114 16.92 -28.85 -1.66
N LYS A 115 17.56 -27.93 -0.92
CA LYS A 115 16.86 -26.99 -0.04
C LYS A 115 16.14 -25.93 -0.85
N GLN A 116 14.85 -25.79 -0.57
CA GLN A 116 13.99 -24.87 -1.29
C GLN A 116 13.76 -23.58 -0.48
N VAL A 117 14.06 -22.42 -1.06
CA VAL A 117 13.71 -21.13 -0.46
C VAL A 117 12.18 -21.01 -0.34
N ARG A 118 11.69 -20.72 0.87
CA ARG A 118 10.26 -20.49 1.14
C ARG A 118 9.89 -19.03 0.87
N THR A 119 8.62 -18.78 0.52
CA THR A 119 8.11 -17.41 0.31
C THR A 119 8.29 -16.51 1.54
N SER A 120 8.23 -17.07 2.76
CA SER A 120 8.45 -16.34 4.01
C SER A 120 9.86 -15.76 4.15
N ALA A 121 10.87 -16.35 3.48
CA ALA A 121 12.24 -15.82 3.50
C ALA A 121 12.29 -14.38 2.95
N TRP A 122 11.49 -14.06 1.93
CA TRP A 122 11.40 -12.71 1.37
C TRP A 122 10.76 -11.72 2.32
N THR A 123 9.72 -12.14 3.05
CA THR A 123 9.12 -11.33 4.12
C THR A 123 10.16 -11.00 5.18
N HIS A 124 10.95 -11.98 5.61
CA HIS A 124 12.01 -11.79 6.59
C HIS A 124 13.12 -10.89 6.05
N LEU A 125 13.57 -11.07 4.80
CA LEU A 125 14.60 -10.21 4.19
C LEU A 125 14.16 -8.73 4.14
N ILE A 126 12.94 -8.47 3.69
CA ILE A 126 12.39 -7.10 3.64
C ILE A 126 12.33 -6.51 5.05
N GLN A 127 11.86 -7.27 6.04
CA GLN A 127 11.78 -6.79 7.41
C GLN A 127 13.17 -6.57 8.02
N LEU A 128 14.13 -7.48 7.80
CA LEU A 128 15.46 -7.42 8.38
C LEU A 128 16.28 -6.25 7.83
N ALA A 129 16.14 -5.91 6.55
CA ALA A 129 16.91 -4.86 5.87
C ALA A 129 16.89 -3.52 6.63
N THR A 130 18.01 -3.03 7.13
CA THR A 130 18.15 -1.78 7.91
C THR A 130 18.58 -0.58 7.08
N SER A 131 19.03 -0.80 5.84
CA SER A 131 19.49 0.26 4.93
C SER A 131 18.84 0.16 3.55
N GLU A 132 18.84 1.28 2.82
CA GLU A 132 18.39 1.33 1.43
C GLU A 132 19.19 0.36 0.54
N GLU A 133 20.50 0.25 0.77
CA GLU A 133 21.38 -0.65 0.02
C GLU A 133 21.02 -2.12 0.22
N GLN A 134 20.70 -2.53 1.44
CA GLN A 134 20.21 -3.88 1.73
C GLN A 134 18.87 -4.15 1.04
N LEU A 135 17.95 -3.18 1.07
CA LEU A 135 16.65 -3.33 0.42
C LEU A 135 16.77 -3.38 -1.10
N LYS A 136 17.73 -2.63 -1.67
CA LYS A 136 18.09 -2.69 -3.09
C LYS A 136 18.68 -4.05 -3.47
N ARG A 137 19.58 -4.61 -2.65
CA ARG A 137 20.10 -5.99 -2.82
C ARG A 137 18.97 -7.01 -2.88
N VAL A 138 17.97 -6.88 -2.01
CA VAL A 138 16.77 -7.74 -2.00
C VAL A 138 15.97 -7.56 -3.29
N ALA A 139 15.74 -6.32 -3.73
CA ALA A 139 14.99 -6.03 -4.95
C ALA A 139 15.66 -6.61 -6.21
N ASP A 140 16.98 -6.48 -6.32
CA ASP A 140 17.76 -7.02 -7.45
C ASP A 140 17.63 -8.55 -7.58
N ALA A 141 17.32 -9.25 -6.48
CA ALA A 141 17.12 -10.70 -6.45
C ALA A 141 15.68 -11.15 -6.83
N PHE A 142 14.72 -10.22 -6.99
CA PHE A 142 13.33 -10.56 -7.30
C PHE A 142 13.16 -11.24 -8.67
N ALA A 143 13.94 -10.80 -9.66
CA ALA A 143 13.89 -11.37 -11.00
C ALA A 143 14.24 -12.86 -10.98
N ASP A 144 15.27 -13.24 -10.25
CA ASP A 144 15.73 -14.63 -10.14
C ASP A 144 14.69 -15.53 -9.48
N TRP A 145 13.97 -15.03 -8.46
CA TRP A 145 12.85 -15.75 -7.85
C TRP A 145 11.76 -16.10 -8.87
N THR A 146 11.37 -15.12 -9.68
CA THR A 146 10.28 -15.28 -10.66
C THR A 146 10.69 -16.08 -11.88
N THR A 147 11.98 -16.15 -12.22
CA THR A 147 12.47 -16.97 -13.35
C THR A 147 12.22 -18.47 -13.16
N VAL A 148 12.09 -18.93 -11.91
CA VAL A 148 11.77 -20.32 -11.55
C VAL A 148 10.24 -20.57 -11.57
N GLY A 149 9.45 -19.61 -12.04
CA GLY A 149 7.98 -19.71 -12.10
C GLY A 149 7.29 -19.49 -10.75
N ARG A 150 7.99 -18.90 -9.78
CA ARG A 150 7.40 -18.52 -8.49
C ARG A 150 6.89 -17.10 -8.53
N GLU A 151 5.88 -16.83 -7.70
CA GLU A 151 5.26 -15.51 -7.63
C GLU A 151 5.40 -14.92 -6.23
N PHE A 152 5.39 -13.60 -6.16
CA PHE A 152 5.26 -12.86 -4.92
C PHE A 152 3.78 -12.68 -4.56
N LYS A 153 3.50 -12.72 -3.26
CA LYS A 153 2.19 -12.40 -2.70
C LYS A 153 1.99 -10.89 -2.62
N GLU A 154 0.74 -10.45 -2.65
CA GLU A 154 0.38 -9.03 -2.56
C GLU A 154 0.87 -8.39 -1.26
N GLU A 155 0.83 -9.14 -0.16
CA GLU A 155 1.34 -8.77 1.16
C GLU A 155 2.82 -8.35 1.12
N GLN A 156 3.62 -8.97 0.25
CA GLN A 156 5.05 -8.69 0.14
C GLN A 156 5.29 -7.35 -0.55
N ALA A 157 4.44 -6.95 -1.50
CA ALA A 157 4.50 -5.63 -2.11
C ALA A 157 4.14 -4.54 -1.08
N VAL A 158 3.12 -4.78 -0.26
CA VAL A 158 2.75 -3.88 0.86
C VAL A 158 3.93 -3.73 1.82
N LEU A 159 4.52 -4.84 2.27
CA LEU A 159 5.67 -4.82 3.19
C LEU A 159 6.89 -4.12 2.59
N PHE A 160 7.17 -4.34 1.29
CA PHE A 160 8.29 -3.69 0.61
C PHE A 160 8.13 -2.17 0.57
N VAL A 161 6.94 -1.68 0.20
CA VAL A 161 6.62 -0.23 0.21
C VAL A 161 6.71 0.33 1.61
N GLN A 162 6.15 -0.36 2.61
CA GLN A 162 6.22 0.07 4.01
C GLN A 162 7.66 0.15 4.50
N ARG A 163 8.51 -0.81 4.14
CA ARG A 163 9.93 -0.78 4.50
C ARG A 163 10.66 0.38 3.83
N CYS A 164 10.41 0.63 2.54
CA CYS A 164 10.97 1.79 1.84
C CYS A 164 10.58 3.10 2.55
N ASN A 165 9.32 3.23 2.99
CA ASN A 165 8.85 4.40 3.73
C ASN A 165 9.54 4.53 5.11
N GLN A 166 9.68 3.42 5.85
CA GLN A 166 10.40 3.41 7.13
C GLN A 166 11.87 3.85 6.99
N LEU A 167 12.54 3.41 5.93
CA LEU A 167 13.93 3.76 5.61
C LEU A 167 14.06 5.09 4.87
N LYS A 168 12.95 5.81 4.63
CA LYS A 168 12.89 7.09 3.91
C LYS A 168 13.48 7.04 2.49
N CYS A 169 13.30 5.92 1.79
CA CYS A 169 13.72 5.72 0.40
C CYS A 169 12.55 5.34 -0.52
N PRO A 170 11.46 6.13 -0.59
CA PRO A 170 10.29 5.78 -1.41
C PRO A 170 10.59 5.74 -2.91
N THR A 171 11.63 6.44 -3.36
CA THR A 171 12.11 6.44 -4.76
C THR A 171 12.57 5.06 -5.22
N LEU A 172 13.13 4.24 -4.32
CA LEU A 172 13.49 2.85 -4.63
C LEU A 172 12.26 2.02 -5.00
N ALA A 173 11.16 2.17 -4.24
CA ALA A 173 9.91 1.49 -4.57
C ALA A 173 9.34 1.97 -5.92
N VAL A 174 9.37 3.28 -6.18
CA VAL A 174 8.93 3.82 -7.47
C VAL A 174 9.74 3.23 -8.62
N ASP A 175 11.07 3.14 -8.51
CA ASP A 175 11.94 2.55 -9.53
C ASP A 175 11.62 1.07 -9.76
N VAL A 176 11.50 0.29 -8.67
CA VAL A 176 11.20 -1.14 -8.72
C VAL A 176 9.87 -1.42 -9.44
N PHE A 177 8.82 -0.68 -9.11
CA PHE A 177 7.50 -0.88 -9.72
C PHE A 177 7.38 -0.21 -11.10
N SER A 178 8.19 0.79 -11.42
CA SER A 178 8.20 1.39 -12.76
C SER A 178 8.93 0.48 -13.76
N ASN A 179 9.95 -0.26 -13.31
CA ASN A 179 10.74 -1.16 -14.15
C ASN A 179 10.30 -2.64 -14.02
N ARG A 180 9.02 -2.90 -14.33
CA ARG A 180 8.42 -4.24 -14.25
C ARG A 180 9.20 -5.34 -15.00
N PRO A 181 9.72 -5.13 -16.23
CA PRO A 181 10.43 -6.20 -16.96
C PRO A 181 11.71 -6.66 -16.27
N TYR A 182 12.40 -5.74 -15.58
CA TYR A 182 13.63 -6.04 -14.84
C TYR A 182 13.31 -6.76 -13.53
N TYR A 183 12.53 -6.13 -12.64
CA TYR A 183 12.31 -6.66 -11.29
C TYR A 183 11.30 -7.80 -11.20
N ARG A 184 10.32 -7.84 -12.12
CA ARG A 184 9.20 -8.81 -12.12
C ARG A 184 8.44 -8.86 -10.79
N PHE A 185 8.44 -7.74 -10.08
CA PHE A 185 7.74 -7.56 -8.81
C PHE A 185 6.51 -6.71 -9.04
N ASP A 186 5.32 -7.29 -8.85
CA ASP A 186 4.06 -6.68 -9.28
C ASP A 186 3.36 -5.95 -8.13
N LEU A 187 2.92 -4.71 -8.39
CA LEU A 187 2.11 -3.91 -7.48
C LEU A 187 0.62 -4.27 -7.62
N LYS A 188 0.22 -5.43 -7.08
CA LYS A 188 -1.17 -5.94 -7.19
C LYS A 188 -2.13 -5.33 -6.16
N SER A 189 -1.62 -4.79 -5.06
CA SER A 189 -2.44 -4.25 -3.95
C SER A 189 -2.67 -2.74 -4.08
N VAL A 190 -3.93 -2.32 -3.98
CA VAL A 190 -4.33 -0.90 -3.91
C VAL A 190 -3.79 -0.24 -2.64
N GLU A 191 -3.69 -1.00 -1.54
CA GLU A 191 -3.11 -0.50 -0.29
C GLU A 191 -1.63 -0.17 -0.47
N ALA A 192 -0.85 -1.04 -1.11
CA ALA A 192 0.55 -0.78 -1.42
C ALA A 192 0.71 0.47 -2.30
N ALA A 193 -0.16 0.64 -3.31
CA ALA A 193 -0.13 1.80 -4.19
C ALA A 193 -0.47 3.11 -3.44
N ARG A 194 -1.47 3.08 -2.54
CA ARG A 194 -1.83 4.22 -1.68
C ARG A 194 -0.70 4.60 -0.72
N GLU A 195 -0.09 3.61 -0.06
CA GLU A 195 1.06 3.83 0.84
C GLU A 195 2.25 4.42 0.07
N LEU A 196 2.53 3.91 -1.13
CA LEU A 196 3.59 4.44 -1.99
C LEU A 196 3.29 5.88 -2.39
N LEU A 197 2.07 6.17 -2.86
CA LEU A 197 1.65 7.53 -3.23
C LEU A 197 1.72 8.50 -2.04
N HIS A 198 1.29 8.06 -0.85
CA HIS A 198 1.37 8.87 0.36
C HIS A 198 2.83 9.17 0.74
N SER A 199 3.74 8.20 0.62
CA SER A 199 5.17 8.40 0.93
C SER A 199 5.81 9.47 0.04
N VAL A 200 5.57 9.43 -1.28
CA VAL A 200 6.08 10.44 -2.22
C VAL A 200 5.36 11.79 -2.09
N TYR A 201 4.07 11.78 -1.74
CA TYR A 201 3.28 12.98 -1.44
C TYR A 201 3.83 13.71 -0.21
N LYS A 202 4.13 12.98 0.87
CA LYS A 202 4.66 13.54 2.11
C LYS A 202 5.99 14.27 1.89
N ASP A 203 6.85 13.72 1.04
CA ASP A 203 8.15 14.30 0.70
C ASP A 203 8.07 15.32 -0.45
N SER A 204 6.85 15.66 -0.89
CA SER A 204 6.58 16.63 -1.97
C SER A 204 7.25 16.29 -3.31
N LEU A 205 7.50 15.00 -3.57
CA LEU A 205 8.13 14.48 -4.78
C LEU A 205 7.10 14.42 -5.93
N PHE A 206 6.88 15.54 -6.62
CA PHE A 206 5.79 15.68 -7.58
C PHE A 206 5.92 14.75 -8.79
N LYS A 207 7.13 14.61 -9.35
CA LYS A 207 7.36 13.75 -10.53
C LYS A 207 7.06 12.30 -10.19
N GLU A 208 7.49 11.87 -9.02
CA GLU A 208 7.29 10.54 -8.46
C GLU A 208 5.80 10.28 -8.18
N SER A 209 5.07 11.24 -7.63
CA SER A 209 3.61 11.12 -7.47
C SER A 209 2.87 10.93 -8.79
N VAL A 210 3.29 11.66 -9.84
CA VAL A 210 2.75 11.47 -11.20
C VAL A 210 3.12 10.09 -11.72
N LEU A 211 4.37 9.62 -11.56
CA LEU A 211 4.77 8.26 -11.94
C LEU A 211 3.94 7.20 -11.21
N VAL A 212 3.76 7.31 -9.89
CA VAL A 212 2.93 6.41 -9.11
C VAL A 212 1.49 6.39 -9.62
N SER A 213 0.93 7.53 -10.05
CA SER A 213 -0.40 7.57 -10.66
C SER A 213 -0.50 6.71 -11.94
N THR A 214 0.58 6.64 -12.73
CA THR A 214 0.61 5.79 -13.94
C THR A 214 0.68 4.31 -13.58
N LEU A 215 1.27 3.95 -12.43
CA LEU A 215 1.35 2.57 -11.95
C LEU A 215 -0.04 1.97 -11.70
N PHE A 216 -1.03 2.79 -11.30
CA PHE A 216 -2.41 2.30 -11.15
C PHE A 216 -2.94 1.70 -12.46
N THR A 217 -2.67 2.35 -13.59
CA THR A 217 -3.08 1.83 -14.90
C THR A 217 -2.19 0.66 -15.33
N LEU A 218 -0.87 0.76 -15.14
CA LEU A 218 0.09 -0.27 -15.53
C LEU A 218 -0.20 -1.63 -14.88
N TYR A 219 -0.62 -1.61 -13.60
CA TYR A 219 -0.92 -2.80 -12.82
C TYR A 219 -2.42 -3.17 -12.78
N ASN A 220 -3.26 -2.53 -13.60
CA ASN A 220 -4.71 -2.75 -13.61
C ASN A 220 -5.38 -2.55 -12.23
N LEU A 221 -4.83 -1.65 -11.41
CA LEU A 221 -5.49 -1.20 -10.19
C LEU A 221 -6.69 -0.31 -10.54
N PRO A 222 -7.64 -0.09 -9.62
CA PRO A 222 -8.73 0.84 -9.83
C PRO A 222 -8.20 2.21 -10.30
N PRO A 223 -8.78 2.84 -11.34
CA PRO A 223 -8.33 4.14 -11.80
C PRO A 223 -8.27 5.14 -10.65
N LEU A 224 -7.25 6.00 -10.64
CA LEU A 224 -7.03 6.96 -9.56
C LEU A 224 -8.24 7.88 -9.34
N ALA A 225 -9.02 8.18 -10.39
CA ALA A 225 -10.28 8.91 -10.31
C ALA A 225 -11.35 8.24 -9.41
N ASN A 226 -11.35 6.91 -9.34
CA ASN A 226 -12.30 6.12 -8.55
C ASN A 226 -11.81 5.91 -7.11
N ASP A 227 -10.54 6.17 -6.81
CA ASP A 227 -9.98 6.11 -5.47
C ASP A 227 -9.85 7.52 -4.87
N ILE A 228 -10.84 7.92 -4.08
CA ILE A 228 -10.92 9.27 -3.49
C ILE A 228 -9.67 9.66 -2.69
N VAL A 229 -9.03 8.69 -2.01
CA VAL A 229 -7.83 8.93 -1.19
C VAL A 229 -6.66 9.28 -2.10
N SER A 230 -6.33 8.42 -3.07
CA SER A 230 -5.24 8.68 -4.03
C SER A 230 -5.50 9.90 -4.90
N CYS A 231 -6.75 10.09 -5.35
CA CYS A 231 -7.18 11.26 -6.11
C CYS A 231 -6.91 12.56 -5.33
N SER A 232 -7.30 12.60 -4.06
CA SER A 232 -7.12 13.78 -3.21
C SER A 232 -5.64 14.11 -2.99
N MET A 233 -4.78 13.11 -2.77
CA MET A 233 -3.34 13.35 -2.55
C MET A 233 -2.67 13.92 -3.81
N LEU A 234 -2.90 13.31 -4.97
CA LEU A 234 -2.32 13.80 -6.22
C LEU A 234 -2.85 15.18 -6.59
N LEU A 235 -4.17 15.40 -6.47
CA LEU A 235 -4.80 16.71 -6.74
C LEU A 235 -4.26 17.80 -5.80
N SER A 236 -4.16 17.51 -4.50
CA SER A 236 -3.57 18.40 -3.50
C SER A 236 -2.16 18.86 -3.91
N GLN A 237 -1.32 17.91 -4.34
CA GLN A 237 0.05 18.22 -4.77
C GLN A 237 0.08 19.01 -6.08
N CYS A 238 -0.78 18.68 -7.05
CA CYS A 238 -0.87 19.42 -8.31
C CYS A 238 -1.23 20.89 -8.08
N LEU A 239 -2.19 21.17 -7.17
CA LEU A 239 -2.60 22.51 -6.78
C LEU A 239 -1.53 23.25 -5.96
N ALA A 240 -0.67 22.53 -5.24
CA ALA A 240 0.42 23.10 -4.45
C ALA A 240 1.61 23.53 -5.31
N VAL A 241 1.99 22.72 -6.31
CA VAL A 241 3.14 22.96 -7.20
C VAL A 241 2.85 24.02 -8.26
N ASP A 242 1.64 24.04 -8.80
CA ASP A 242 1.13 25.05 -9.75
C ASP A 242 1.98 25.31 -11.01
N THR A 243 2.64 24.28 -11.55
CA THR A 243 3.30 24.34 -12.87
C THR A 243 2.28 24.15 -14.00
N PRO A 244 2.60 24.50 -15.26
CA PRO A 244 1.69 24.28 -16.39
C PRO A 244 1.21 22.82 -16.49
N GLU A 245 2.11 21.85 -16.28
CA GLU A 245 1.80 20.42 -16.31
C GLU A 245 0.90 20.03 -15.14
N SER A 246 1.21 20.52 -13.93
CA SER A 246 0.40 20.22 -12.74
C SER A 246 -1.00 20.82 -12.85
N ARG A 247 -1.17 21.97 -13.51
CA ARG A 247 -2.48 22.58 -13.79
C ARG A 247 -3.31 21.74 -14.76
N VAL A 248 -2.69 21.16 -15.79
CA VAL A 248 -3.39 20.24 -16.71
C VAL A 248 -3.89 19.00 -15.96
N ILE A 249 -3.03 18.41 -15.12
CA ILE A 249 -3.40 17.25 -14.30
C ILE A 249 -4.50 17.62 -13.30
N ALA A 250 -4.37 18.74 -12.60
CA ALA A 250 -5.38 19.23 -11.66
C ALA A 250 -6.73 19.48 -12.36
N GLY A 251 -6.73 20.08 -13.55
CA GLY A 251 -7.93 20.33 -14.34
C GLY A 251 -8.65 19.04 -14.75
N ALA A 252 -7.90 17.96 -15.01
CA ALA A 252 -8.46 16.64 -15.31
C ALA A 252 -8.99 15.92 -14.05
N LEU A 253 -8.29 16.04 -12.91
CA LEU A 253 -8.63 15.33 -11.67
C LEU A 253 -9.74 16.02 -10.86
N LEU A 254 -9.85 17.35 -10.90
CA LEU A 254 -10.79 18.09 -10.07
C LEU A 254 -12.27 17.70 -10.32
N PRO A 255 -12.75 17.55 -11.58
CA PRO A 255 -14.11 17.09 -11.83
C PRO A 255 -14.36 15.67 -11.30
N ALA A 256 -13.40 14.75 -11.48
CA ALA A 256 -13.50 13.39 -10.96
C ALA A 256 -13.52 13.36 -9.43
N PHE A 257 -12.68 14.17 -8.78
CA PHE A 257 -12.68 14.28 -7.33
C PHE A 257 -14.01 14.82 -6.79
N LYS A 258 -14.56 15.86 -7.43
CA LYS A 258 -15.88 16.41 -7.07
C LYS A 258 -16.98 15.35 -7.21
N GLN A 259 -17.02 14.63 -8.33
CA GLN A 259 -17.98 13.54 -8.55
C GLN A 259 -17.84 12.43 -7.51
N SER A 260 -16.60 12.04 -7.16
CA SER A 260 -16.35 11.02 -6.13
C SER A 260 -16.81 11.49 -4.75
N ILE A 261 -16.64 12.77 -4.41
CA ILE A 261 -17.14 13.35 -3.16
C ILE A 261 -18.67 13.34 -3.13
N ASP A 262 -19.33 13.80 -4.20
CA ASP A 262 -20.80 13.85 -4.30
C ASP A 262 -21.45 12.45 -4.21
N ASN A 263 -20.78 11.42 -4.74
CA ASN A 263 -21.25 10.04 -4.70
C ASN A 263 -20.89 9.30 -3.40
N SER A 264 -19.97 9.83 -2.61
CA SER A 264 -19.50 9.18 -1.38
C SER A 264 -20.35 9.54 -0.17
N SER A 265 -20.64 8.56 0.68
CA SER A 265 -21.14 8.86 2.02
C SER A 265 -20.06 9.55 2.85
N PRO A 266 -20.44 10.41 3.82
CA PRO A 266 -19.48 11.02 4.73
C PRO A 266 -18.59 9.96 5.40
N MET A 267 -17.29 10.24 5.48
CA MET A 267 -16.28 9.29 5.99
C MET A 267 -15.73 9.78 7.34
N PRO A 268 -16.37 9.43 8.47
CA PRO A 268 -15.96 9.89 9.79
C PRO A 268 -14.57 9.37 10.15
N LEU A 269 -13.79 10.22 10.81
CA LEU A 269 -12.54 9.75 11.41
C LEU A 269 -12.84 8.83 12.61
N PRO A 270 -12.06 7.76 12.78
CA PRO A 270 -12.14 6.91 13.96
C PRO A 270 -11.81 7.67 15.25
N THR A 271 -12.72 7.59 16.20
CA THR A 271 -12.61 8.27 17.51
C THR A 271 -11.67 7.51 18.45
N ASP A 272 -11.62 6.17 18.33
CA ASP A 272 -10.83 5.31 19.20
C ASP A 272 -9.33 5.35 18.84
N PRO A 273 -8.42 5.70 19.76
CA PRO A 273 -6.99 5.64 19.50
C PRO A 273 -6.47 4.22 19.17
N ALA A 274 -7.14 3.16 19.67
CA ALA A 274 -6.72 1.78 19.38
C ALA A 274 -6.99 1.40 17.92
N SER A 275 -8.10 1.90 17.37
CA SER A 275 -8.50 1.63 16.00
C SER A 275 -7.54 2.32 15.01
N ARG A 276 -6.99 3.50 15.36
CA ARG A 276 -6.10 4.31 14.48
C ARG A 276 -4.83 3.61 14.02
N LYS A 277 -4.47 2.51 14.69
CA LYS A 277 -3.32 1.68 14.31
C LYS A 277 -3.63 0.73 13.14
N GLN A 278 -4.90 0.54 12.78
CA GLN A 278 -5.31 -0.30 11.65
C GLN A 278 -5.10 0.43 10.33
N GLY A 279 -4.66 -0.30 9.28
CA GLY A 279 -4.25 0.25 7.99
C GLY A 279 -5.28 1.16 7.32
N GLU A 280 -6.56 0.77 7.34
CA GLU A 280 -7.63 1.53 6.68
C GLU A 280 -7.86 2.92 7.29
N GLU A 281 -7.64 3.07 8.59
CA GLU A 281 -7.88 4.33 9.29
C GLU A 281 -6.85 5.40 8.97
N ARG A 282 -5.62 4.97 8.65
CA ARG A 282 -4.54 5.86 8.22
C ARG A 282 -4.92 6.58 6.93
N HIS A 283 -5.57 5.89 5.99
CA HIS A 283 -5.99 6.46 4.71
C HIS A 283 -7.00 7.60 4.88
N LEU A 284 -7.90 7.50 5.86
CA LEU A 284 -8.87 8.56 6.15
C LEU A 284 -8.21 9.82 6.69
N SER A 285 -7.14 9.67 7.49
CA SER A 285 -6.32 10.80 7.93
C SER A 285 -5.64 11.51 6.76
N TRP A 286 -5.11 10.74 5.80
CA TRP A 286 -4.50 11.30 4.59
C TRP A 286 -5.52 12.05 3.74
N LEU A 287 -6.71 11.46 3.52
CA LEU A 287 -7.82 12.10 2.82
C LEU A 287 -8.23 13.41 3.51
N LYS A 288 -8.40 13.42 4.83
CA LYS A 288 -8.72 14.64 5.59
C LYS A 288 -7.70 15.74 5.34
N ASN A 289 -6.40 15.41 5.39
CA ASN A 289 -5.32 16.36 5.23
C ASN A 289 -5.27 16.89 3.79
N ALA A 290 -5.30 16.00 2.80
CA ALA A 290 -5.30 16.36 1.38
C ALA A 290 -6.53 17.19 0.99
N ALA A 291 -7.73 16.79 1.42
CA ALA A 291 -8.96 17.56 1.20
C ALA A 291 -8.91 18.95 1.87
N GLY A 292 -8.23 19.08 3.01
CA GLY A 292 -7.96 20.37 3.65
C GLY A 292 -7.07 21.28 2.82
N THR A 293 -6.00 20.73 2.27
CA THR A 293 -5.12 21.46 1.35
C THR A 293 -5.86 21.88 0.08
N ILE A 294 -6.66 20.99 -0.51
CA ILE A 294 -7.47 21.29 -1.71
C ILE A 294 -8.43 22.45 -1.41
N ASP A 295 -9.24 22.38 -0.35
CA ASP A 295 -10.16 23.46 0.03
C ASP A 295 -9.44 24.81 0.21
N SER A 296 -8.30 24.81 0.91
CA SER A 296 -7.52 26.04 1.13
C SER A 296 -7.01 26.64 -0.19
N ARG A 297 -6.47 25.81 -1.09
CA ARG A 297 -5.89 26.25 -2.36
C ARG A 297 -6.95 26.72 -3.35
N LEU A 298 -8.07 26.02 -3.47
CA LEU A 298 -9.18 26.43 -4.32
C LEU A 298 -9.78 27.76 -3.84
N ARG A 299 -9.96 27.95 -2.53
CA ARG A 299 -10.41 29.24 -1.98
C ARG A 299 -9.44 30.38 -2.26
N ALA A 300 -8.13 30.13 -2.14
CA ALA A 300 -7.12 31.13 -2.47
C ALA A 300 -7.18 31.55 -3.96
N ARG A 301 -7.72 30.70 -4.84
CA ARG A 301 -7.96 30.99 -6.26
C ARG A 301 -9.34 31.61 -6.54
N GLY A 302 -10.18 31.78 -5.52
CA GLY A 302 -11.56 32.28 -5.69
C GLY A 302 -12.52 31.25 -6.28
N GLU A 303 -12.19 29.95 -6.21
CA GLU A 303 -13.07 28.87 -6.67
C GLU A 303 -14.10 28.47 -5.61
N ASP A 304 -15.28 27.99 -6.04
CA ASP A 304 -16.32 27.49 -5.13
C ASP A 304 -15.91 26.16 -4.46
N THR A 305 -15.80 26.18 -3.14
CA THR A 305 -15.48 25.01 -2.31
C THR A 305 -16.61 24.60 -1.36
N THR A 306 -17.82 25.15 -1.52
CA THR A 306 -18.96 24.87 -0.63
C THR A 306 -19.29 23.37 -0.56
N TRP A 307 -19.24 22.68 -1.70
CA TRP A 307 -19.44 21.23 -1.82
C TRP A 307 -18.45 20.44 -0.96
N LEU A 308 -17.15 20.74 -1.07
CA LEU A 308 -16.09 20.07 -0.33
C LEU A 308 -16.18 20.37 1.17
N ARG A 309 -16.47 21.62 1.52
CA ARG A 309 -16.63 22.03 2.92
C ARG A 309 -17.81 21.31 3.57
N LYS A 310 -18.97 21.26 2.92
CA LYS A 310 -20.15 20.52 3.41
C LYS A 310 -19.82 19.06 3.65
N TRP A 311 -19.15 18.39 2.70
CA TRP A 311 -18.73 17.00 2.86
C TRP A 311 -17.73 16.82 4.02
N ARG A 312 -16.77 17.74 4.19
CA ARG A 312 -15.80 17.71 5.29
C ARG A 312 -16.44 17.93 6.66
N VAL A 313 -17.44 18.80 6.78
CA VAL A 313 -18.23 18.96 8.02
C VAL A 313 -18.99 17.68 8.31
N ALA A 314 -19.71 17.13 7.33
CA ALA A 314 -20.47 15.89 7.48
C ALA A 314 -19.58 14.70 7.86
N SER A 315 -18.35 14.67 7.35
CA SER A 315 -17.34 13.66 7.67
C SER A 315 -16.61 13.92 8.99
N GLY A 316 -16.95 14.99 9.73
CA GLY A 316 -16.27 15.34 10.99
C GLY A 316 -14.79 15.74 10.82
N HIS A 317 -14.38 16.12 9.60
CA HIS A 317 -13.00 16.55 9.32
C HIS A 317 -12.72 17.96 9.84
N ILE A 318 -13.76 18.79 9.93
CA ILE A 318 -13.74 20.15 10.47
C ILE A 318 -14.95 20.34 11.40
N PRO A 319 -14.85 21.22 12.43
CA PRO A 319 -15.94 21.45 13.36
C PRO A 319 -17.11 22.19 12.68
N SER A 320 -18.35 21.78 12.99
CA SER A 320 -19.58 22.39 12.44
C SER A 320 -19.70 23.88 12.77
N ALA A 321 -19.09 24.34 13.86
CA ALA A 321 -19.05 25.76 14.24
C ALA A 321 -18.33 26.65 13.21
N GLY A 322 -17.43 26.06 12.38
CA GLY A 322 -16.80 26.78 11.28
C GLY A 322 -17.74 27.09 10.11
N GLN A 323 -18.94 26.51 10.08
CA GLN A 323 -19.93 26.71 9.01
C GLN A 323 -20.75 28.00 9.23
N ALA A 324 -21.11 28.30 10.48
CA ALA A 324 -21.94 29.47 10.83
C ALA A 324 -21.25 30.83 10.59
N HIS A 325 -19.92 30.89 10.68
CA HIS A 325 -19.19 32.14 10.43
C HIS A 325 -19.16 32.51 8.92
N PHE A 326 -19.49 31.57 8.04
CA PHE A 326 -19.35 31.75 6.59
C PHE A 326 -20.67 32.14 5.89
N GLU A 327 -21.81 31.63 6.34
CA GLU A 327 -23.12 32.03 5.81
C GLU A 327 -23.38 33.55 5.98
N HIS A 328 -22.74 34.18 6.96
CA HIS A 328 -22.79 35.64 7.13
C HIS A 328 -21.84 36.44 6.24
N GLN A 329 -20.83 35.81 5.62
CA GLN A 329 -19.82 36.52 4.82
C GLN A 329 -20.10 36.49 3.30
N GLU A 330 -20.91 35.53 2.83
CA GLU A 330 -21.38 35.47 1.44
C GLU A 330 -22.63 36.31 1.17
N GLN A 331 -23.12 37.11 2.13
CA GLN A 331 -24.06 38.17 1.76
C GLN A 331 -23.34 39.15 0.85
N PRO A 332 -23.72 39.24 -0.45
CA PRO A 332 -23.10 40.19 -1.35
C PRO A 332 -23.33 41.56 -0.73
N ARG A 333 -22.24 42.28 -0.46
CA ARG A 333 -22.33 43.73 -0.26
C ARG A 333 -22.99 44.26 -1.51
N GLN A 334 -24.31 44.46 -1.44
CA GLN A 334 -25.07 45.24 -2.38
C GLN A 334 -24.41 46.62 -2.36
N ARG A 335 -23.42 46.81 -3.24
CA ARG A 335 -22.91 48.13 -3.57
C ARG A 335 -24.09 48.82 -4.21
N ALA A 336 -24.79 49.60 -3.39
CA ALA A 336 -25.71 50.62 -3.85
C ALA A 336 -24.94 51.51 -4.82
N ALA A 337 -25.08 51.24 -6.12
CA ALA A 337 -24.73 52.17 -7.17
C ALA A 337 -25.80 53.26 -7.17
N HIS A 338 -25.64 54.24 -6.28
CA HIS A 338 -26.25 55.55 -6.41
C HIS A 338 -25.18 56.50 -6.95
N ALA A 339 -25.23 56.75 -8.26
CA ALA A 339 -24.84 58.00 -8.91
C ALA A 339 -25.42 57.99 -10.33
#